data_AF-A0AA38GGT4-F1
#
_entry.id   AF-A0AA38GGT4-F1
#
_cell.length_a   1.000
_cell.length_b   1.000
_cell.length_c   1.000
_cell.angle_alpha   90.00
_cell.angle_beta   90.00
_cell.angle_gamma   90.00
#
_symmetry.space_group_name_H-M   'P 1'
#
loop_
_entity.id
_entity.type
_entity.pdbx_description
1 polymer ?
#
loop_
_entity_poly.entity_id
_entity_poly.type
_entity_poly.pdbx_seq_one_letter_code
_entity_poly.pdbx_strand_id
1 'polypeptide(L)' 'NKSDVFDTFVKWKPFVENETGLKIKCLRSDNGGEYCNNEFNDYYYKNGIYRKNMVPGTPQQNG' A
#
# COMPACT_ATOMS: atom_id res chain seq x y z
N ASN A 1 -8.11 -10.61 9.90
CA ASN A 1 -7.15 -10.27 10.97
C ASN A 1 -5.98 -9.52 10.32
N LYS A 2 -5.41 -8.50 10.98
CA LYS A 2 -4.54 -7.51 10.31
C LYS A 2 -3.23 -8.10 9.78
N SER A 3 -2.70 -9.11 10.46
CA SER A 3 -1.51 -9.84 10.02
C SER A 3 -1.73 -10.57 8.69
N ASP A 4 -2.91 -11.16 8.47
CA ASP A 4 -3.22 -11.85 7.20
C ASP A 4 -3.18 -10.92 5.99
N VAL A 5 -3.54 -9.65 6.18
CA VAL A 5 -3.52 -8.63 5.12
C VAL A 5 -2.09 -8.27 4.75
N PHE A 6 -1.20 -8.14 5.75
CA PHE A 6 0.22 -7.90 5.53
C PHE A 6 0.89 -9.08 4.81
N ASP A 7 0.69 -10.29 5.31
CA ASP A 7 1.23 -11.52 4.70
C ASP A 7 0.78 -11.68 3.24
N THR A 8 -0.48 -11.37 2.97
CA THR A 8 -1.02 -11.39 1.60
C THR A 8 -0.33 -10.34 0.72
N PHE A 9 -0.16 -9.11 1.22
CA PHE A 9 0.49 -8.03 0.47
C PHE A 9 1.96 -8.33 0.14
N VAL A 10 2.71 -8.86 1.10
CA VAL A 10 4.13 -9.22 0.91
C VAL A 10 4.29 -10.31 -0.15
N LYS A 11 3.36 -11.27 -0.23
CA LYS A 11 3.33 -12.30 -1.29
C LYS A 11 2.85 -11.77 -2.64
N TRP A 12 1.87 -10.87 -2.63
CA TRP A 12 1.26 -10.32 -3.84
C TRP A 12 2.16 -9.32 -4.59
N LYS A 13 2.89 -8.45 -3.89
CA LYS A 13 3.77 -7.46 -4.52
C LYS A 13 4.73 -8.05 -5.56
N PRO A 14 5.59 -9.03 -5.24
CA PRO A 14 6.56 -9.55 -6.22
C PRO A 14 5.88 -10.23 -7.40
N PHE A 15 4.70 -10.84 -7.19
CA PHE A 15 3.91 -11.45 -8.27
C PHE A 15 3.51 -10.40 -9.31
N VAL A 16 2.91 -9.28 -8.87
CA VAL A 16 2.47 -8.21 -9.78
C VAL A 16 3.64 -7.49 -10.43
N GLU A 17 4.72 -7.22 -9.68
CA GLU A 17 5.89 -6.58 -10.26
C GLU A 17 6.57 -7.46 -11.32
N ASN A 18 6.55 -8.78 -11.15
CA ASN A 18 7.07 -9.71 -12.14
C ASN A 18 6.16 -9.84 -13.37
N GLU A 19 4.84 -9.90 -13.15
CA GLU A 19 3.86 -10.00 -14.25
C GLU A 19 3.85 -8.74 -15.12
N THR A 20 3.96 -7.57 -14.50
CA THR A 20 3.92 -6.28 -15.20
C THR A 20 5.30 -5.77 -15.63
N GLY A 21 6.38 -6.27 -15.01
CA GLY A 21 7.72 -5.72 -15.15
C GLY A 21 7.91 -4.33 -14.51
N LEU A 22 6.91 -3.84 -13.75
CA LEU A 22 6.89 -2.51 -13.16
C LEU A 22 7.02 -2.60 -11.64
N LYS A 23 7.84 -1.72 -11.05
CA LYS A 23 7.94 -1.60 -9.60
C LYS A 23 6.80 -0.75 -9.02
N ILE A 24 6.24 -1.19 -7.91
CA ILE A 24 5.28 -0.40 -7.14
C ILE A 24 6.04 0.74 -6.45
N LYS A 25 5.74 1.99 -6.82
CA LYS A 25 6.38 3.19 -6.24
C LYS A 25 5.52 3.90 -5.20
N CYS A 26 4.20 3.80 -5.32
CA CYS A 26 3.26 4.50 -4.46
C CYS A 26 2.02 3.64 -4.21
N LEU A 27 1.59 3.57 -2.96
CA LEU A 27 0.33 2.96 -2.56
C LEU A 27 -0.62 4.05 -2.09
N ARG A 28 -1.79 4.16 -2.73
CA ARG A 28 -2.87 5.07 -2.34
C ARG A 28 -3.94 4.25 -1.62
N SER A 29 -4.15 4.53 -0.35
CA SER A 29 -5.29 4.00 0.41
C SER A 29 -6.26 5.14 0.67
N ASP A 30 -7.54 4.90 0.38
CA ASP A 30 -8.63 5.63 1.02
C ASP A 30 -8.58 5.29 2.52
N ASN A 31 -8.83 6.26 3.39
CA ASN A 31 -8.28 6.32 4.76
C ASN A 31 -8.89 5.31 5.77
N GLY A 32 -9.21 4.09 5.35
CA GLY A 32 -9.47 2.95 6.22
C GLY A 32 -8.19 2.64 7.02
N GLY A 33 -8.14 3.11 8.26
CA GLY A 33 -6.99 3.04 9.18
C GLY A 33 -6.46 1.63 9.51
N GLU A 34 -6.89 0.62 8.77
CA GLU A 34 -6.52 -0.78 8.90
C GLU A 34 -5.08 -1.07 8.45
N TYR A 35 -4.49 -0.20 7.61
CA TYR A 35 -3.13 -0.36 7.10
C TYR A 35 -2.07 0.42 7.89
N CYS A 36 -2.44 1.12 8.97
CA CYS A 36 -1.51 1.89 9.81
C CYS A 36 -0.85 1.00 10.89
N ASN A 37 -0.23 -0.12 10.49
CA ASN A 37 0.60 -0.90 11.40
C ASN A 37 2.09 -0.60 11.15
N ASN A 38 2.91 -0.62 12.20
CA ASN A 38 4.36 -0.35 12.11
C ASN A 38 5.05 -1.26 11.07
N GLU A 39 4.62 -2.52 10.98
CA GLU A 39 5.15 -3.51 10.04
C GLU A 39 4.98 -3.11 8.57
N PHE A 40 3.84 -2.49 8.22
CA PHE A 40 3.62 -1.96 6.87
C PHE A 40 4.54 -0.79 6.58
N ASN A 41 4.70 0.13 7.54
CA ASN A 41 5.56 1.30 7.36
C ASN A 41 7.03 0.89 7.17
N ASP A 42 7.53 -0.05 7.98
CA ASP A 42 8.88 -0.59 7.83
C ASP A 42 9.07 -1.29 6.48
N TYR A 43 8.08 -2.08 6.06
CA TYR A 43 8.11 -2.75 4.76
C TYR A 43 8.14 -1.76 3.61
N TYR A 44 7.26 -0.74 3.63
CA TYR A 44 7.21 0.29 2.61
C TYR A 44 8.51 1.08 2.53
N TYR A 45 9.08 1.48 3.68
CA TYR A 45 10.36 2.17 3.73
C TYR A 45 11.50 1.34 3.12
N LYS A 46 11.62 0.07 3.50
CA LYS A 46 12.64 -0.86 2.97
C LYS A 46 12.50 -1.10 1.47
N ASN A 47 11.26 -1.08 0.95
CA ASN A 47 10.97 -1.29 -0.47
C ASN A 47 10.91 0.02 -1.28
N GLY A 48 11.13 1.18 -0.66
CA GLY A 48 11.04 2.48 -1.33
C GLY A 48 9.64 2.82 -1.84
N ILE A 49 8.60 2.29 -1.20
CA ILE A 49 7.20 2.56 -1.55
C ILE A 49 6.72 3.77 -0.74
N TYR A 50 6.27 4.80 -1.45
CA TYR A 50 5.61 5.94 -0.80
C TYR A 50 4.15 5.61 -0.49
N ARG A 51 3.67 5.92 0.70
CA ARG A 51 2.26 5.77 1.05
C ARG A 51 1.56 7.12 0.96
N LYS A 52 0.59 7.24 0.06
CA LYS A 52 -0.30 8.39 -0.01
C LYS A 52 -1.58 8.08 0.76
N ASN A 53 -1.65 8.55 2.00
CA ASN A 53 -2.92 8.58 2.74
C ASN A 53 -3.77 9.68 2.13
N MET A 54 -4.94 9.33 1.59
CA MET A 54 -5.91 10.36 1.26
C MET A 54 -6.50 10.91 2.55
N VAL A 55 -6.38 12.22 2.73
CA VAL A 55 -7.10 12.93 3.79
C VAL A 55 -8.60 12.69 3.54
N PRO A 56 -9.38 12.25 4.54
CA PRO A 56 -10.82 12.09 4.36
C PRO A 56 -11.40 13.49 4.16
N GLY A 57 -12.06 13.74 3.02
CA GLY A 57 -12.85 14.96 2.83
C GLY A 57 -12.57 15.82 1.61
N THR A 58 -11.83 15.37 0.58
CA THR A 58 -11.86 16.04 -0.74
C THR A 58 -12.47 15.13 -1.81
N PRO A 59 -13.81 15.15 -1.99
CA PRO A 59 -14.51 14.38 -3.03
C PRO A 59 -14.30 14.90 -4.47
N GLN A 60 -13.20 15.60 -4.74
CA GLN A 60 -12.99 16.33 -6.00
C GLN A 60 -11.85 15.79 -6.88
N GLN A 61 -11.43 14.54 -6.66
CA GLN A 61 -10.57 13.83 -7.61
C GLN A 61 -11.18 12.51 -8.08
N ASN A 62 -12.51 12.52 -8.28
CA ASN A 62 -13.17 11.57 -9.14
C ASN A 62 -13.34 12.26 -10.49
N GLY A 63 -12.53 11.88 -11.46
CA GLY A 63 -12.87 12.08 -12.87
C GLY A 63 -14.01 11.15 -13.26
#